data_AF-A0A6A4K168-F1
#
_entry.id   AF-A0A6A4K168-F1
#
_cell.length_a   1.000
_cell.length_b   1.000
_cell.length_c   1.000
_cell.angle_alpha   90.00
_cell.angle_beta   90.00
_cell.angle_gamma   90.00
#
_symmetry.space_group_name_H-M   'P 1'
#
loop_
_entity.id
_entity.type
_entity.pdbx_description
1 polymer ?
#
loop_
_entity_poly.entity_id
_entity_poly.type
_entity_poly.pdbx_seq_one_letter_code
_entity_poly.pdbx_strand_id
1 'polypeptide(L)'
;MPAPDKCGGSYVECLSTKMAKINSKSLLFHYLPMAGAASYGTLSVNVMNPSLIMRMSPSRDITNILLGVSVAGSLLYIYDRPHLRSSPPSKRILYSGFGAVIFNFGSVLVWAVLRSSTRSNCIATIIGLASGAGLALAGLNYLQFIDQITDKPST
;
A
#
# COMPACT_ATOMS: atom_id res chain seq x y z
N MET A 1 40.81 15.77 -32.27
CA MET A 1 39.64 15.45 -33.10
C MET A 1 38.78 14.42 -32.37
N PRO A 2 37.65 14.82 -31.74
CA PRO A 2 36.60 13.89 -31.34
C PRO A 2 35.45 13.86 -32.36
N ALA A 3 34.77 12.71 -32.41
CA ALA A 3 33.83 12.27 -33.44
C ALA A 3 32.42 12.88 -33.31
N PRO A 4 31.61 12.90 -34.40
CA PRO A 4 30.37 13.66 -34.47
C PRO A 4 29.15 12.96 -33.86
N ASP A 5 28.48 13.74 -33.05
CA ASP A 5 27.11 13.75 -32.58
C ASP A 5 26.11 13.06 -33.53
N LYS A 6 25.58 11.90 -33.12
CA LYS A 6 24.34 11.33 -33.67
C LYS A 6 23.22 11.43 -32.63
N CYS A 7 22.72 12.64 -32.44
CA CYS A 7 21.52 12.90 -31.64
C CYS A 7 20.52 13.74 -32.46
N GLY A 8 20.09 13.17 -33.60
CA GLY A 8 19.24 13.87 -34.58
C GLY A 8 17.73 13.63 -34.45
N GLY A 9 17.25 12.86 -33.46
CA GLY A 9 15.82 12.56 -33.29
C GLY A 9 15.34 12.48 -31.83
N SER A 10 16.19 12.83 -30.87
CA SER A 10 16.08 12.30 -29.49
C SER A 10 15.32 13.20 -28.49
N TYR A 11 15.09 14.49 -28.75
CA TYR A 11 14.55 15.38 -27.70
C TYR A 11 13.09 15.09 -27.34
N VAL A 12 12.21 14.82 -28.32
CA VAL A 12 10.79 14.54 -28.07
C VAL A 12 10.59 13.13 -27.51
N GLU A 13 11.33 12.13 -28.00
CA GLU A 13 11.32 10.77 -27.43
C GLU A 13 11.93 10.71 -26.02
N CYS A 14 13.00 11.46 -25.76
CA CYS A 14 13.64 11.54 -24.45
C CYS A 14 12.79 12.35 -23.45
N LEU A 15 12.09 13.40 -23.90
CA LEU A 15 11.10 14.12 -23.09
C LEU A 15 9.84 13.29 -22.83
N SER A 16 9.34 12.56 -23.83
CA SER A 16 8.19 11.67 -23.68
C SER A 16 8.50 10.52 -22.73
N THR A 17 9.66 9.87 -22.86
CA THR A 17 10.09 8.84 -21.90
C THR A 17 10.41 9.40 -20.51
N LYS A 18 10.99 10.61 -20.39
CA LYS A 18 11.16 11.27 -19.09
C LYS A 18 9.83 11.64 -18.45
N MET A 19 8.90 12.26 -19.18
CA MET A 19 7.57 12.59 -18.66
C MET A 19 6.77 11.33 -18.33
N ALA A 20 6.81 10.29 -19.15
CA ALA A 20 6.18 9.01 -18.86
C ALA A 20 6.81 8.33 -17.64
N LYS A 21 8.12 8.45 -17.43
CA LYS A 21 8.83 7.89 -16.26
C LYS A 21 8.60 8.71 -14.99
N ILE A 22 8.45 10.03 -15.09
CA ILE A 22 8.06 10.93 -13.99
C ILE A 22 6.59 10.69 -13.63
N ASN A 23 5.72 10.57 -14.63
CA ASN A 23 4.30 10.30 -14.45
C ASN A 23 4.05 8.88 -13.92
N SER A 24 4.72 7.86 -14.45
CA SER A 24 4.56 6.47 -13.98
C SER A 24 5.08 6.29 -12.56
N LYS A 25 6.18 6.97 -12.17
CA LYS A 25 6.68 6.93 -10.79
C LYS A 25 5.75 7.70 -9.85
N SER A 26 5.29 8.91 -10.18
CA SER A 26 4.30 9.61 -9.35
C SER A 26 2.97 8.87 -9.27
N LEU A 27 2.49 8.29 -10.38
CA LEU A 27 1.25 7.49 -10.40
C LEU A 27 1.39 6.24 -9.53
N LEU A 28 2.44 5.45 -9.71
CA LEU A 28 2.67 4.26 -8.90
C LEU A 28 2.86 4.60 -7.43
N PHE A 29 3.77 5.50 -7.08
CA PHE A 29 4.12 5.75 -5.68
C PHE A 29 3.12 6.64 -4.93
N HIS A 30 2.25 7.37 -5.62
CA HIS A 30 1.22 8.21 -4.97
C HIS A 30 -0.18 7.61 -5.06
N TYR A 31 -0.60 7.16 -6.24
CA TYR A 31 -1.98 6.68 -6.43
C TYR A 31 -2.15 5.23 -5.99
N LEU A 32 -1.14 4.38 -6.15
CA LEU A 32 -1.27 2.96 -5.75
C LEU A 32 -1.37 2.80 -4.22
N PRO A 33 -0.59 3.51 -3.38
CA PRO A 33 -0.78 3.50 -1.93
C PRO A 33 -2.13 4.09 -1.51
N MET A 34 -2.60 5.17 -2.17
CA MET A 34 -3.94 5.72 -1.88
C MET A 34 -5.05 4.75 -2.27
N ALA A 35 -4.96 4.11 -3.44
CA ALA A 35 -5.90 3.08 -3.87
C ALA A 35 -5.84 1.85 -2.95
N GLY A 36 -4.65 1.47 -2.47
CA GLY A 36 -4.45 0.43 -1.48
C GLY A 36 -5.09 0.76 -0.12
N ALA A 37 -4.97 2.00 0.33
CA ALA A 37 -5.59 2.49 1.56
C ALA A 37 -7.12 2.55 1.45
N ALA A 38 -7.64 3.01 0.31
CA ALA A 38 -9.07 2.97 0.03
C ALA A 38 -9.60 1.53 0.02
N SER A 39 -8.91 0.64 -0.70
CA SER A 39 -9.22 -0.80 -0.76
C SER A 39 -9.17 -1.44 0.63
N TYR A 40 -8.25 -1.02 1.48
CA TYR A 40 -8.08 -1.54 2.84
C TYR A 40 -9.23 -1.10 3.73
N GLY A 41 -9.67 0.17 3.61
CA GLY A 41 -10.88 0.67 4.26
C GLY A 41 -12.12 -0.08 3.82
N THR A 42 -12.31 -0.30 2.51
CA THR A 42 -13.42 -1.10 1.99
C THR A 42 -13.34 -2.56 2.47
N LEU A 43 -12.14 -3.13 2.60
CA LEU A 43 -11.97 -4.48 3.12
C LEU A 43 -12.37 -4.60 4.59
N SER A 44 -12.08 -3.58 5.40
CA SER A 44 -12.50 -3.54 6.81
C SER A 44 -14.02 -3.62 6.94
N VAL A 45 -14.73 -2.88 6.08
CA VAL A 45 -16.21 -2.89 6.04
C VAL A 45 -16.72 -4.22 5.53
N ASN A 46 -16.06 -4.82 4.53
CA ASN A 46 -16.42 -6.12 3.99
C ASN A 46 -16.35 -7.25 5.04
N VAL A 47 -15.23 -7.33 5.77
CA VAL A 47 -15.03 -8.36 6.80
C VAL A 47 -16.01 -8.18 7.95
N MET A 48 -16.32 -6.94 8.33
CA MET A 48 -17.26 -6.63 9.41
C MET A 48 -18.73 -6.74 9.02
N ASN A 49 -19.08 -6.49 7.76
CA ASN A 49 -20.46 -6.51 7.27
C ASN A 49 -20.52 -7.17 5.89
N PRO A 50 -20.55 -8.52 5.84
CA PRO A 50 -20.59 -9.26 4.58
C PRO A 50 -21.86 -8.98 3.76
N SER A 51 -22.94 -8.54 4.41
CA SER A 51 -24.22 -8.19 3.78
C SER A 51 -24.15 -6.95 2.88
N LEU A 52 -23.21 -6.02 3.12
CA LEU A 52 -23.03 -4.83 2.27
C LEU A 52 -22.45 -5.19 0.90
N ILE A 53 -21.46 -6.09 0.86
CA ILE A 53 -20.83 -6.50 -0.40
C ILE A 53 -21.68 -7.48 -1.18
N MET A 54 -22.46 -8.34 -0.51
CA MET A 54 -23.41 -9.22 -1.19
C MET A 54 -24.48 -8.44 -1.97
N ARG A 55 -24.76 -7.18 -1.59
CA ARG A 55 -25.62 -6.25 -2.33
C ARG A 55 -24.93 -5.53 -3.50
N MET A 56 -23.61 -5.35 -3.47
CA MET A 56 -22.85 -4.72 -4.56
C MET A 56 -22.34 -5.73 -5.59
N SER A 57 -21.99 -6.95 -5.18
CA SER A 57 -21.64 -8.04 -6.08
C SER A 57 -21.68 -9.39 -5.35
N PRO A 58 -22.36 -10.41 -5.89
CA PRO A 58 -22.41 -11.75 -5.30
C PRO A 58 -21.09 -12.55 -5.44
N SER A 59 -20.11 -12.04 -6.19
CA SER A 59 -18.85 -12.75 -6.46
C SER A 59 -17.77 -12.46 -5.42
N ARG A 60 -17.22 -13.51 -4.80
CA ARG A 60 -16.15 -13.42 -3.78
C ARG A 60 -14.83 -12.82 -4.30
N ASP A 61 -14.65 -12.76 -5.61
CA ASP A 61 -13.42 -12.30 -6.26
C ASP A 61 -13.06 -10.85 -5.89
N ILE A 62 -14.05 -10.00 -5.62
CA ILE A 62 -13.81 -8.59 -5.24
C ILE A 62 -12.99 -8.50 -3.96
N THR A 63 -13.22 -9.37 -2.97
CA THR A 63 -12.48 -9.33 -1.70
C THR A 63 -11.01 -9.66 -1.92
N ASN A 64 -10.73 -10.66 -2.75
CA ASN A 64 -9.36 -11.05 -3.09
C ASN A 64 -8.65 -9.98 -3.91
N ILE A 65 -9.38 -9.28 -4.81
CA ILE A 65 -8.85 -8.15 -5.55
C ILE A 65 -8.53 -6.98 -4.60
N LEU A 66 -9.44 -6.63 -3.69
CA LEU A 66 -9.20 -5.58 -2.68
C LEU A 66 -7.99 -5.92 -1.82
N LEU A 67 -7.87 -7.17 -1.35
CA LEU A 67 -6.69 -7.64 -0.63
C LEU A 67 -5.43 -7.47 -1.46
N GLY A 68 -5.46 -7.88 -2.73
CA GLY A 68 -4.32 -7.75 -3.64
C GLY A 68 -3.89 -6.29 -3.82
N VAL A 69 -4.84 -5.38 -4.02
CA VAL A 69 -4.57 -3.94 -4.18
C VAL A 69 -4.06 -3.32 -2.88
N SER A 70 -4.62 -3.69 -1.72
CA SER A 70 -4.14 -3.22 -0.42
C SER A 70 -2.74 -3.71 -0.07
N VAL A 71 -2.43 -4.98 -0.36
CA VAL A 71 -1.09 -5.54 -0.20
C VAL A 71 -0.11 -4.85 -1.16
N ALA A 72 -0.47 -4.69 -2.44
CA ALA A 72 0.38 -4.01 -3.42
C ALA A 72 0.63 -2.54 -3.04
N GLY A 73 -0.40 -1.81 -2.59
CA GLY A 73 -0.27 -0.43 -2.14
C GLY A 73 0.60 -0.31 -0.88
N SER A 74 0.42 -1.20 0.10
CA SER A 74 1.22 -1.24 1.33
C SER A 74 2.68 -1.63 1.06
N LEU A 75 2.89 -2.62 0.18
CA LEU A 75 4.20 -3.04 -0.31
C LEU A 75 4.93 -1.85 -0.91
N LEU A 76 4.29 -1.16 -1.85
CA LEU A 76 4.91 -0.06 -2.58
C LEU A 76 5.19 1.14 -1.66
N TYR A 77 4.30 1.39 -0.70
CA TYR A 77 4.49 2.39 0.34
C TYR A 77 5.71 2.09 1.22
N ILE A 78 5.82 0.87 1.75
CA ILE A 78 6.97 0.45 2.57
C ILE A 78 8.24 0.42 1.73
N TYR A 79 8.14 -0.01 0.47
CA TYR A 79 9.27 -0.07 -0.44
C TYR A 79 9.93 1.30 -0.62
N ASP A 80 9.18 2.40 -0.78
CA ASP A 80 9.78 3.72 -1.01
C ASP A 80 10.43 4.37 0.24
N ARG A 81 10.25 3.77 1.43
CA ARG A 81 10.72 4.36 2.69
C ARG A 81 12.25 4.47 2.79
N PRO A 82 12.77 5.53 3.45
CA PRO A 82 14.20 5.79 3.56
C PRO A 82 14.95 4.71 4.35
N HIS A 83 14.35 4.11 5.38
CA HIS A 83 15.00 3.04 6.17
C HIS A 83 15.39 1.80 5.34
N LEU A 84 14.74 1.61 4.19
CA LEU A 84 14.95 0.47 3.28
C LEU A 84 15.87 0.80 2.09
N ARG A 85 16.29 2.06 1.93
CA ARG A 85 17.12 2.52 0.80
C ARG A 85 18.57 2.05 0.87
N SER A 86 19.10 1.77 2.07
CA SER A 86 20.47 1.24 2.26
C SER A 86 20.58 -0.25 1.93
N SER A 87 19.46 -0.96 1.83
CA SER A 87 19.43 -2.41 1.62
C SER A 87 19.41 -2.77 0.13
N PRO A 88 20.05 -3.89 -0.30
CA PRO A 88 19.99 -4.35 -1.68
C PRO A 88 18.54 -4.59 -2.15
N PRO A 89 18.25 -4.35 -3.44
CA PRO A 89 16.87 -4.31 -3.97
C PRO A 89 16.08 -5.59 -3.74
N SER A 90 16.72 -6.77 -3.80
CA SER A 90 16.07 -8.05 -3.53
C SER A 90 15.59 -8.18 -2.09
N LYS A 91 16.41 -7.77 -1.11
CA LYS A 91 16.04 -7.77 0.31
C LYS A 91 15.00 -6.69 0.60
N ARG A 92 15.08 -5.55 -0.10
CA ARG A 92 14.11 -4.46 0.01
C ARG A 92 12.69 -4.91 -0.35
N ILE A 93 12.53 -5.61 -1.46
CA ILE A 93 11.24 -6.19 -1.88
C ILE A 93 10.77 -7.25 -0.88
N LEU A 94 11.69 -8.09 -0.39
CA LEU A 94 11.34 -9.14 0.57
C LEU A 94 10.79 -8.55 1.87
N TYR A 95 11.48 -7.56 2.45
CA TYR A 95 11.08 -6.92 3.70
C TYR A 95 9.79 -6.09 3.54
N SER A 96 9.67 -5.32 2.45
CA SER A 96 8.46 -4.56 2.19
C SER A 96 7.27 -5.49 1.92
N GLY A 97 7.49 -6.61 1.24
CA GLY A 97 6.46 -7.61 0.92
C GLY A 97 5.99 -8.35 2.15
N PHE A 98 6.93 -8.81 2.97
CA PHE A 98 6.62 -9.44 4.24
C PHE A 98 5.84 -8.51 5.16
N GLY A 99 6.27 -7.26 5.31
CA GLY A 99 5.56 -6.25 6.11
C GLY A 99 4.15 -5.97 5.58
N ALA A 100 3.99 -5.84 4.26
CA ALA A 100 2.68 -5.63 3.65
C ALA A 100 1.73 -6.82 3.85
N VAL A 101 2.22 -8.05 3.69
CA VAL A 101 1.42 -9.27 3.90
C VAL A 101 1.02 -9.39 5.37
N ILE A 102 1.96 -9.27 6.30
CA ILE A 102 1.65 -9.35 7.74
C ILE A 102 0.64 -8.28 8.15
N PHE A 103 0.82 -7.05 7.69
CA PHE A 103 -0.09 -5.96 8.01
C PHE A 103 -1.51 -6.27 7.52
N ASN A 104 -1.68 -6.60 6.23
CA ASN A 104 -3.00 -6.82 5.65
C ASN A 104 -3.69 -8.07 6.22
N PHE A 105 -2.99 -9.20 6.30
CA PHE A 105 -3.56 -10.44 6.86
C PHE A 105 -3.79 -10.33 8.37
N GLY A 106 -2.90 -9.67 9.11
CA GLY A 106 -3.08 -9.41 10.54
C GLY A 106 -4.33 -8.58 10.82
N SER A 107 -4.57 -7.53 10.03
CA SER A 107 -5.79 -6.72 10.13
C SER A 107 -7.06 -7.52 9.86
N VAL A 108 -7.06 -8.40 8.85
CA VAL A 108 -8.20 -9.29 8.58
C VAL A 108 -8.50 -10.20 9.76
N LEU A 109 -7.47 -10.76 10.42
CA LEU A 109 -7.65 -11.60 11.61
C LEU A 109 -8.27 -10.80 12.76
N VAL A 110 -7.78 -9.59 13.01
CA VAL A 110 -8.35 -8.68 14.03
C VAL A 110 -9.82 -8.40 13.71
N TRP A 111 -10.14 -8.09 12.45
CA TRP A 111 -11.52 -7.85 12.02
C TRP A 111 -12.41 -9.08 12.13
N ALA A 112 -11.91 -10.27 11.85
CA ALA A 112 -12.64 -11.52 12.02
C ALA A 112 -13.00 -11.75 13.50
N VAL A 113 -12.06 -11.51 14.42
CA VAL A 113 -12.30 -11.60 15.87
C VAL A 113 -13.32 -10.57 16.33
N LEU A 114 -13.15 -9.30 15.96
CA LEU A 114 -14.09 -8.22 16.30
C LEU A 114 -15.50 -8.49 15.74
N ARG A 115 -15.58 -9.05 14.53
CA ARG A 115 -16.85 -9.46 13.93
C ARG A 115 -17.53 -10.58 14.70
N SER A 116 -16.76 -11.54 15.22
CA SER A 116 -17.29 -12.63 16.04
C SER A 116 -17.93 -12.11 17.35
N SER A 117 -17.40 -11.02 17.90
CA SER A 117 -17.91 -10.38 19.13
C SER A 117 -19.10 -9.44 18.90
N THR A 118 -19.31 -8.96 17.68
CA THR A 118 -20.31 -7.92 17.40
C THR A 118 -21.58 -8.51 16.76
N ARG A 119 -22.73 -8.33 17.41
CA ARG A 119 -24.03 -8.83 16.93
C ARG A 119 -24.78 -7.85 16.01
N SER A 120 -24.45 -6.55 16.05
CA SER A 120 -25.07 -5.50 15.23
C SER A 120 -24.20 -5.08 14.04
N ASN A 121 -24.78 -5.09 12.84
CA ASN A 121 -24.05 -4.77 11.60
C ASN A 121 -23.58 -3.31 11.52
N CYS A 122 -24.34 -2.35 12.05
CA CYS A 122 -23.95 -0.93 12.05
C CYS A 122 -22.75 -0.66 12.98
N ILE A 123 -22.76 -1.30 14.16
CA ILE A 123 -21.66 -1.19 15.13
C ILE A 123 -20.41 -1.85 14.55
N ALA A 124 -20.57 -3.01 13.89
CA ALA A 124 -19.46 -3.71 13.24
C ALA A 124 -18.79 -2.84 12.16
N THR A 125 -19.53 -2.09 11.35
CA THR A 125 -18.94 -1.20 10.33
C THR A 125 -18.17 -0.03 10.94
N ILE A 126 -18.69 0.58 12.02
CA ILE A 126 -18.01 1.68 12.71
C ILE A 126 -16.72 1.18 13.35
N ILE A 127 -16.79 0.02 14.02
CA ILE A 127 -15.61 -0.63 14.61
C ILE A 127 -14.62 -1.04 13.52
N GLY A 128 -15.07 -1.54 12.37
CA GLY A 128 -14.23 -1.86 11.21
C GLY A 128 -13.44 -0.67 10.71
N LEU A 129 -14.13 0.44 10.45
CA LEU A 129 -13.49 1.68 10.00
C LEU A 129 -12.55 2.26 11.06
N ALA A 130 -13.00 2.31 12.33
CA ALA A 130 -12.20 2.84 13.43
C ALA A 130 -10.94 2.00 13.68
N SER A 131 -11.08 0.67 13.75
CA SER A 131 -9.95 -0.24 13.93
C SER A 131 -9.05 -0.28 12.70
N GLY A 132 -9.61 -0.18 11.49
CA GLY A 132 -8.83 -0.09 10.26
C GLY A 132 -7.98 1.17 10.20
N ALA A 133 -8.57 2.34 10.47
CA ALA A 133 -7.84 3.61 10.56
C ALA A 133 -6.81 3.56 11.69
N GLY A 134 -7.16 3.02 12.85
CA GLY A 134 -6.25 2.86 13.98
C GLY A 134 -5.03 1.99 13.65
N LEU A 135 -5.23 0.83 13.03
CA LEU A 135 -4.15 -0.06 12.59
C LEU A 135 -3.27 0.61 11.53
N ALA A 136 -3.87 1.31 10.56
CA ALA A 136 -3.12 2.06 9.56
C ALA A 136 -2.26 3.16 10.19
N LEU A 137 -2.83 3.96 11.11
CA LEU A 137 -2.09 5.00 11.83
C LEU A 137 -0.98 4.40 12.71
N ALA A 138 -1.23 3.29 13.39
CA ALA A 138 -0.22 2.60 14.18
C ALA A 138 0.94 2.11 13.30
N GLY A 139 0.64 1.49 12.15
CA GLY A 139 1.64 1.08 11.17
C GLY A 139 2.45 2.25 10.60
N LEU A 140 1.78 3.37 10.31
CA LEU A 140 2.45 4.60 9.85
C LEU A 140 3.39 5.18 10.90
N ASN A 141 2.95 5.28 12.16
CA ASN A 141 3.77 5.75 13.27
C ASN A 141 4.97 4.82 13.53
N TYR A 142 4.76 3.50 13.45
CA TYR A 142 5.83 2.51 13.58
C TYR A 142 6.90 2.68 12.49
N LEU A 143 6.48 2.82 11.23
CA LEU A 143 7.41 3.06 10.11
C LEU A 143 8.15 4.39 10.25
N GLN A 144 7.46 5.45 10.68
CA GLN A 144 8.07 6.76 10.95
C GLN A 144 9.11 6.71 12.07
N PHE A 145 8.83 5.96 13.15
CA PHE A 145 9.77 5.76 14.24
C PHE A 145 11.05 5.07 13.75
N ILE A 146 10.94 4.04 12.91
CA ILE A 146 12.09 3.36 12.30
C ILE A 146 12.86 4.30 11.36
N ASP A 147 12.16 5.08 10.54
CA ASP A 147 12.78 6.07 9.67
C ASP A 147 13.64 7.07 10.48
N GLN A 148 13.12 7.58 11.60
CA GLN A 148 13.84 8.51 12.48
C GLN A 148 15.12 7.92 13.09
N ILE A 149 15.11 6.63 13.40
CA ILE A 149 16.31 5.94 13.91
C ILE A 149 17.37 5.82 12.81
N THR A 150 16.94 5.62 11.57
CA THR A 150 17.83 5.36 10.44
C THR A 150 18.43 6.66 9.88
N ASP A 151 17.82 7.82 10.14
CA ASP A 151 18.24 9.15 9.66
C ASP A 151 19.18 9.89 10.63
N LYS A 152 19.60 9.27 11.75
CA LYS A 152 20.64 9.87 12.61
C LYS A 152 21.98 9.89 11.85
N PRO A 153 22.64 11.05 11.68
CA PRO A 153 23.96 11.10 11.08
C PRO A 153 24.92 10.28 11.96
N SER A 154 25.59 9.31 11.34
CA SER A 154 26.69 8.55 11.95
C SER A 154 27.69 9.54 12.55
N THR A 155 27.76 9.57 13.88
CA THR A 155 28.80 10.28 14.62
C THR A 155 30.05 9.41 14.70
#